data_AF-A0A2I0QH12-F1
#
_entry.id   AF-A0A2I0QH12-F1
#
_cell.length_a   1.000
_cell.length_b   1.000
_cell.length_c   1.000
_cell.angle_alpha   90.00
_cell.angle_beta   90.00
_cell.angle_gamma   90.00
#
_symmetry.space_group_name_H-M   'P 1'
#
loop_
_entity.id
_entity.type
_entity.pdbx_description
1 polymer ?
#
loop_
_entity_poly.entity_id
_entity_poly.type
_entity_poly.pdbx_seq_one_letter_code
_entity_poly.pdbx_strand_id
1 'polypeptide(L)' 'MKTINLIIIGFGNIGKGFSDVLLRKEKFLAELGYKFNVRAI' A
#
# COMPACT_ATOMS: atom_id res chain seq x y z
N MET A 1 -16.32 3.54 0.93
CA MET A 1 -14.85 3.40 1.00
C MET A 1 -14.36 2.90 -0.35
N LYS A 2 -13.41 3.59 -0.99
CA LYS A 2 -12.86 3.20 -2.30
C LYS A 2 -11.61 2.34 -2.10
N THR A 3 -11.55 1.19 -2.76
CA THR A 3 -10.42 0.25 -2.60
C THR A 3 -9.41 0.45 -3.72
N ILE A 4 -8.13 0.61 -3.36
CA ILE A 4 -7.00 0.66 -4.27
C ILE A 4 -6.28 -0.70 -4.20
N ASN A 5 -6.34 -1.46 -5.28
CA ASN A 5 -5.63 -2.73 -5.39
C ASN A 5 -4.23 -2.48 -5.96
N LEU A 6 -3.20 -2.90 -5.22
CA LEU A 6 -1.81 -2.67 -5.56
C LEU A 6 -1.11 -4.02 -5.70
N ILE A 7 -0.46 -4.23 -6.85
CA ILE A 7 0.34 -5.43 -7.11
C ILE A 7 1.81 -5.01 -7.14
N ILE A 8 2.63 -5.60 -6.26
CA ILE A 8 4.08 -5.36 -6.21
C ILE A 8 4.78 -6.56 -6.83
N ILE A 9 5.46 -6.37 -7.96
CA ILE A 9 6.21 -7.41 -8.67
C ILE A 9 7.71 -7.23 -8.37
N GLY A 10 8.35 -8.25 -7.80
CA GLY A 10 9.77 -8.22 -7.44
C GLY A 10 10.03 -7.54 -6.09
N PHE A 11 9.94 -8.32 -5.01
CA PHE A 11 10.09 -7.81 -3.65
C PHE A 11 11.57 -7.73 -3.20
N GLY A 12 12.29 -6.71 -3.70
CA GLY A 12 13.63 -6.34 -3.22
C GLY A 12 13.61 -5.27 -2.11
N ASN A 13 14.75 -4.63 -1.83
CA ASN A 13 14.84 -3.49 -0.89
C ASN A 13 13.82 -2.37 -1.19
N ILE A 14 13.45 -2.19 -2.46
CA ILE A 14 12.45 -1.21 -2.92
C ILE A 14 11.04 -1.59 -2.44
N GLY A 15 10.66 -2.87 -2.53
CA GLY A 15 9.33 -3.35 -2.09
C GLY A 15 9.12 -3.19 -0.58
N LYS A 16 10.19 -3.40 0.20
CA LYS A 16 10.19 -3.15 1.64
C LYS A 16 9.98 -1.67 1.97
N GLY A 17 10.77 -0.77 1.36
CA GLY A 17 10.63 0.67 1.57
C GLY A 17 9.26 1.21 1.14
N PHE A 18 8.72 0.70 0.04
CA PHE A 18 7.38 1.05 -0.42
C PHE A 18 6.29 0.61 0.57
N SER A 19 6.39 -0.59 1.13
CA SER A 19 5.44 -1.10 2.13
C SER A 19 5.44 -0.25 3.40
N ASP A 20 6.61 0.16 3.88
CA ASP A 20 6.74 1.04 5.07
C ASP A 20 6.12 2.42 4.82
N VAL A 21 6.29 2.99 3.62
CA VAL A 21 5.65 4.25 3.24
C VAL A 21 4.14 4.08 3.16
N LEU A 22 3.66 2.98 2.57
CA LEU A 22 2.24 2.71 2.41
C LEU A 22 1.54 2.57 3.78
N LEU A 23 2.13 1.81 4.71
CA LEU A 23 1.64 1.66 6.08
C LEU A 23 1.56 3.01 6.81
N ARG A 24 2.58 3.87 6.66
CA ARG A 24 2.55 5.23 7.25
C ARG A 24 1.45 6.13 6.67
N LYS A 25 1.07 5.91 5.41
CA LYS A 25 0.04 6.70 4.72
C LYS A 25 -1.35 6.07 4.81
N GLU A 26 -1.46 4.84 5.29
CA GLU A 26 -2.74 4.13 5.41
C GLU A 26 -3.74 4.89 6.27
N LYS A 27 -3.31 5.44 7.42
CA LYS A 27 -4.19 6.22 8.31
C LYS A 27 -4.75 7.46 7.61
N PHE A 28 -3.89 8.22 6.93
CA PHE A 28 -4.30 9.40 6.15
C PHE A 28 -5.26 9.05 5.02
N LEU A 29 -5.01 7.95 4.32
CA LEU A 29 -5.82 7.54 3.18
C LEU A 29 -7.15 6.92 3.63
N ALA A 30 -7.18 6.27 4.79
CA ALA A 30 -8.39 5.79 5.44
C ALA A 30 -9.31 6.94 5.87
N GLU A 31 -8.75 8.03 6.39
CA GLU A 31 -9.51 9.26 6.70
C GLU A 31 -10.14 9.90 5.44
N LEU A 32 -9.49 9.76 4.29
CA LEU A 32 -10.03 10.16 2.98
C LEU A 32 -10.99 9.13 2.36
N GLY A 33 -11.29 8.05 3.08
CA GLY A 33 -12.22 7.00 2.66
C GLY A 33 -11.62 5.98 1.67
N TYR A 34 -10.30 5.89 1.59
CA TYR A 34 -9.57 4.92 0.76
C TYR A 34 -9.03 3.75 1.59
N LYS A 35 -8.96 2.56 0.99
CA LYS A 35 -8.34 1.37 1.57
C LYS A 35 -7.39 0.73 0.58
N PHE A 36 -6.21 0.31 1.03
CA PHE A 36 -5.27 -0.45 0.19
C PHE A 36 -5.51 -1.94 0.32
N ASN A 37 -5.38 -2.64 -0.80
CA ASN A 37 -5.26 -4.08 -0.85
C ASN A 37 -3.98 -4.40 -1.61
N VAL A 38 -2.95 -4.83 -0.89
CA VAL A 38 -1.61 -5.04 -1.45
C VAL A 38 -1.37 -6.52 -1.65
N ARG A 39 -0.99 -6.90 -2.87
CA ARG A 39 -0.55 -8.26 -3.21
C ARG A 39 0.87 -8.19 -3.75
N ALA A 40 1.80 -8.87 -3.10
CA ALA A 40 3.14 -9.06 -3.65
C ALA A 40 3.16 -10.35 -4.49
N ILE A 41 3.83 -10.33 -5.65
CA ILE A 41 4.00 -11.46 -6.56
C ILE A 41 5.48 -11.55 -6.96
#